data_AF-A0A7V6D5F8-F1
#
_entry.id   AF-A0A7V6D5F8-F1
#
_cell.length_a   1.000
_cell.length_b   1.000
_cell.length_c   1.000
_cell.angle_alpha   90.00
_cell.angle_beta   90.00
_cell.angle_gamma   90.00
#
_symmetry.space_group_name_H-M   'P 1'
#
loop_
_entity.id
_entity.type
_entity.pdbx_description
1 polymer ?
#
loop_
_entity_poly.entity_id
_entity_poly.type
_entity_poly.pdbx_seq_one_letter_code
_entity_poly.pdbx_strand_id
1 'polypeptide(L)' 'MSYVPHTDADRKAMLATIGVRSIDELFADIPQDVRYPQVTLPAPLSEAEVMR' A
#
# COMPACT_ATOMS: atom_id res chain seq x y z
N MET A 1 2.13 11.75 12.89
CA MET A 1 0.78 11.56 12.27
C MET A 1 0.80 10.30 11.41
N SER A 2 -0.26 9.47 11.39
CA SER A 2 -0.27 8.30 10.49
C SER A 2 -0.43 8.75 9.04
N TYR A 3 0.54 8.43 8.18
CA TYR A 3 0.49 8.74 6.75
C TYR A 3 -0.62 7.96 6.02
N VAL A 4 -1.02 6.81 6.56
CA VAL A 4 -2.10 5.99 6.04
C VAL A 4 -3.36 6.30 6.85
N PRO A 5 -4.41 6.87 6.21
CA PRO A 5 -5.62 7.29 6.91
C PRO A 5 -6.62 6.14 7.12
N HIS A 6 -6.46 5.04 6.37
CA HIS A 6 -7.42 3.93 6.36
C HIS A 6 -7.05 2.84 7.35
N THR A 7 -8.03 2.41 8.12
CA THR A 7 -7.95 1.20 8.95
C THR A 7 -8.12 -0.06 8.10
N ASP A 8 -7.86 -1.22 8.69
CA ASP A 8 -8.16 -2.51 8.04
C ASP A 8 -9.65 -2.71 7.76
N ALA A 9 -10.52 -2.17 8.63
CA ALA A 9 -11.97 -2.21 8.42
C ALA A 9 -12.36 -1.36 7.20
N ASP A 10 -11.79 -0.16 7.06
CA ASP A 10 -12.03 0.71 5.90
C ASP A 10 -11.56 0.03 4.62
N ARG A 11 -10.35 -0.54 4.61
CA ARG A 11 -9.82 -1.27 3.46
C ARG A 11 -10.74 -2.43 3.05
N LYS A 12 -11.25 -3.21 4.01
CA LYS A 12 -12.18 -4.31 3.74
C LYS A 12 -13.49 -3.81 3.13
N ALA A 13 -14.05 -2.72 3.65
CA ALA A 13 -15.27 -2.12 3.13
C ALA A 13 -15.07 -1.58 1.70
N MET A 14 -13.93 -0.94 1.42
CA MET A 14 -13.58 -0.46 0.08
C MET A 14 -13.45 -1.61 -0.92
N LEU A 15 -12.70 -2.66 -0.58
CA LEU A 15 -12.52 -3.84 -1.45
C LEU A 15 -13.86 -4.53 -1.75
N ALA A 16 -14.73 -4.68 -0.75
CA ALA A 16 -16.06 -5.24 -0.92
C ALA A 16 -16.94 -4.37 -1.84
N THR A 17 -16.86 -3.04 -1.72
CA THR A 17 -17.61 -2.10 -2.56
C THR A 17 -17.27 -2.24 -4.04
N ILE A 18 -15.99 -2.46 -4.36
CA ILE A 18 -15.52 -2.65 -5.74
C ILE A 18 -15.52 -4.12 -6.18
N GLY A 19 -15.99 -5.04 -5.34
CA GLY A 19 -16.21 -6.44 -5.69
C GLY A 19 -14.98 -7.33 -5.69
N VAL A 20 -13.84 -6.90 -5.13
CA VAL A 20 -12.61 -7.72 -5.04
C VAL A 20 -12.35 -8.19 -3.62
N ARG A 21 -11.63 -9.31 -3.46
CA ARG A 21 -11.41 -9.96 -2.15
C ARG A 21 -10.05 -9.63 -1.53
N SER A 22 -9.11 -9.10 -2.31
CA SER A 22 -7.77 -8.78 -1.86
C SER A 22 -7.15 -7.61 -2.63
N ILE A 23 -6.04 -7.10 -2.10
CA ILE A 23 -5.20 -6.11 -2.80
C ILE A 23 -4.57 -6.72 -4.06
N ASP A 24 -4.22 -8.00 -4.05
CA ASP A 24 -3.65 -8.65 -5.23
C ASP A 24 -4.65 -8.72 -6.39
N GLU A 25 -5.93 -8.95 -6.07
CA GLU A 25 -7.04 -8.94 -7.03
C GLU A 25 -7.31 -7.53 -7.55
N LEU A 26 -7.23 -6.51 -6.70
CA LEU A 26 -7.32 -5.11 -7.10
C LEU A 26 -6.27 -4.73 -8.17
N PHE A 27 -5.07 -5.31 -8.08
CA PHE A 27 -3.98 -5.01 -9.01
C PHE A 27 -3.83 -6.03 -10.14
N ALA A 28 -4.83 -6.89 -10.37
CA ALA A 28 -4.78 -7.98 -11.36
C ALA A 28 -4.43 -7.53 -12.79
N ASP A 29 -4.79 -6.30 -13.16
CA ASP A 29 -4.55 -5.74 -14.51
C ASP A 29 -3.10 -5.32 -14.77
N ILE A 30 -2.27 -5.19 -13.73
CA ILE A 30 -0.85 -4.84 -13.89
C ILE A 30 -0.07 -6.11 -14.30
N PRO A 31 0.72 -6.14 -15.37
CA PRO A 31 1.50 -7.33 -15.73
C PRO A 31 2.47 -7.76 -14.61
N GLN A 32 2.58 -9.05 -14.32
CA GLN A 32 3.34 -9.56 -13.17
C GLN A 32 4.84 -9.23 -13.24
N ASP A 33 5.42 -9.17 -14.43
CA ASP A 33 6.82 -8.86 -14.71
C ASP A 33 7.22 -7.43 -14.33
N VAL A 34 6.26 -6.50 -14.34
CA VAL A 34 6.47 -5.10 -13.93
C VAL A 34 5.92 -4.79 -12.54
N ARG A 35 5.31 -5.76 -11.85
CA ARG A 35 4.90 -5.59 -10.45
C ARG A 35 6.12 -5.67 -9.54
N TYR A 36 6.18 -4.75 -8.57
CA TYR A 36 7.23 -4.70 -7.54
C TYR A 36 8.66 -4.59 -8.10
N PRO A 37 8.97 -3.53 -8.89
CA PRO A 37 10.34 -3.28 -9.26
C PRO A 37 11.21 -3.09 -8.02
N GLN A 38 12.46 -3.54 -8.08
CA GLN A 38 13.43 -3.26 -7.02
C GLN A 38 13.66 -1.75 -6.95
N VAL A 39 13.38 -1.15 -5.80
CA VAL A 39 13.61 0.27 -5.57
C VAL A 39 14.79 0.41 -4.61
N THR A 40 15.89 1.00 -5.09
CA THR A 40 17.07 1.26 -4.26
C THR A 40 16.83 2.51 -3.42
N LEU A 41 16.29 2.33 -2.22
CA LEU A 41 16.05 3.40 -1.25
C LEU A 41 16.89 3.19 0.02
N PRO A 42 17.28 4.28 0.70
CA PRO A 42 17.84 4.18 2.05
C PRO A 42 16.81 3.60 3.04
N ALA A 43 17.29 3.17 4.21
CA ALA A 43 16.42 2.67 5.28
C ALA A 43 15.37 3.73 5.66
N PRO A 44 14.15 3.31 6.04
CA PRO A 44 13.12 4.23 6.48
C PRO A 44 13.56 4.96 7.75
N LEU A 45 13.20 6.24 7.84
CA LEU A 45 13.43 7.07 9.01
C LEU A 45 12.10 7.29 9.73
N SER A 46 12.13 7.34 11.05
CA SER A 46 11.02 7.79 11.87
C SER A 46 10.79 9.30 11.70
N GLU A 47 9.59 9.75 12.06
CA GLU A 47 9.22 11.17 12.02
C GLU A 47 10.22 12.04 12.80
N ALA A 48 10.75 11.55 13.92
CA ALA A 48 11.73 12.27 14.73
C ALA A 48 13.13 12.32 14.09
N GLU A 49 13.54 11.29 13.36
CA GLU A 49 14.85 11.23 12.70
C GLU A 49 14.91 12.17 11.48
N VAL A 50 13.79 12.40 10.79
CA VAL A 50 13.73 13.31 9.64
C VAL A 50 13.80 14.79 10.06
N MET A 51 13.34 15.13 11.27
CA MET A 51 13.24 16.51 11.75
C MET A 51 14.50 17.02 12.47
N ARG A 52 15.52 16.18 12.62
CA ARG A 52 16.83 16.56 13.18
C ARG A 52 17.73 17.19 12.13
#